data_AF-A0A1F9BKB6-F1
#
_entry.id   AF-A0A1F9BKB6-F1
#
_cell.length_a   1.000
_cell.length_b   1.000
_cell.length_c   1.000
_cell.angle_alpha   90.00
_cell.angle_beta   90.00
_cell.angle_gamma   90.00
#
_symmetry.space_group_name_H-M   'P 1'
#
loop_
_entity.id
_entity.type
_entity.pdbx_description
1 polymer ?
#
loop_
_entity_poly.entity_id
_entity_poly.type
_entity_poly.pdbx_seq_one_letter_code
_entity_poly.pdbx_strand_id
1 'polypeptide(L)'
;MGSIPVYRQAGLPGVQSISKSYSITFYQREYPMKKFEYLKPKTLEEALALLNQYGKKASLIAGGTDVIVMIKQRKTEPDALISLRGIPQLDQIQNNGALTLGSMVTHRAIEKSPLIRRECSALTDAVDVLGSVQIRNVATIGGNICTAAPSADTAAPLLVLDVELRVNAAHSERTIPIDQFFTGPGETALKQDEILTEISIPKPLPNTGSAYWKLQRRQALDLPILGVAALVSLDKATVACTDHLCGASPISAILHAFEEEELICKEIRIALGVAAPTPIRAKKAEDLLRGRKISDELLEEVAETAAQEAQPRDSIRGEAWYRRDMIRVLVKRMAMKSMERVLRPEETVFPVRLW
;
A
#
# COMPACT_ATOMS: atom_id res chain seq x y z
N MET A 1 -43.68 1.87 31.82
CA MET A 1 -44.58 3.03 31.72
C MET A 1 -43.85 4.23 32.27
N GLY A 2 -43.58 5.22 31.43
CA GLY A 2 -42.88 6.45 31.81
C GLY A 2 -42.80 7.35 30.58
N SER A 3 -43.70 8.32 30.49
CA SER A 3 -43.83 9.25 29.36
C SER A 3 -43.11 10.55 29.66
N ILE A 4 -42.19 10.96 28.79
CA ILE A 4 -41.60 12.30 28.79
C ILE A 4 -42.56 13.23 28.01
N PRO A 5 -42.97 14.39 28.54
CA PRO A 5 -43.89 15.28 27.85
C PRO A 5 -43.17 16.06 26.73
N VAL A 6 -43.72 16.00 25.52
CA VAL A 6 -43.28 16.82 24.38
C VAL A 6 -44.01 18.16 24.45
N TYR A 7 -43.25 19.25 24.38
CA TYR A 7 -43.75 20.64 24.36
C TYR A 7 -44.80 20.84 23.25
N ARG A 8 -45.98 21.36 23.62
CA ARG A 8 -47.00 21.85 22.68
C ARG A 8 -46.46 23.08 21.96
N GLN A 9 -46.22 22.98 20.66
CA GLN A 9 -46.24 24.15 19.78
C GLN A 9 -47.68 24.43 19.36
N ALA A 10 -48.04 25.71 19.41
CA ALA A 10 -49.36 26.24 19.14
C ALA A 10 -49.79 26.04 17.67
N GLY A 11 -51.11 26.01 17.47
CA GLY A 11 -51.76 25.47 16.29
C GLY A 11 -51.55 26.22 14.98
N LEU A 12 -51.48 25.44 13.90
CA LEU A 12 -51.84 25.84 12.55
C LEU A 12 -53.01 24.93 12.10
N PRO A 13 -54.16 25.49 11.67
CA PRO A 13 -55.33 24.69 11.31
C PRO A 13 -55.16 24.08 9.91
N GLY A 14 -55.21 22.75 9.80
CA GLY A 14 -55.21 22.06 8.50
C GLY A 14 -54.53 20.68 8.42
N VAL A 15 -54.04 20.10 9.51
CA VAL A 15 -53.37 18.78 9.47
C VAL A 15 -54.31 17.70 10.02
N GLN A 16 -54.86 16.87 9.15
CA GLN A 16 -55.54 15.63 9.52
C GLN A 16 -54.57 14.71 10.28
N SER A 17 -54.98 14.23 11.46
CA SER A 17 -54.20 13.29 12.25
C SER A 17 -54.20 11.91 11.58
N ILE A 18 -53.12 11.57 10.87
CA ILE A 18 -52.87 10.21 10.41
C ILE A 18 -52.15 9.47 11.54
N SER A 19 -52.90 8.72 12.37
CA SER A 19 -52.32 7.82 13.36
C SER A 19 -51.81 6.55 12.67
N LYS A 20 -50.61 6.60 12.07
CA LYS A 20 -49.90 5.39 11.68
C LYS A 20 -49.24 4.78 12.92
N SER A 21 -49.75 3.64 13.36
CA SER A 21 -49.06 2.76 14.31
C SER A 21 -47.81 2.19 13.63
N TYR A 22 -46.64 2.72 13.96
CA TYR A 22 -45.39 2.10 13.55
C TYR A 22 -45.11 0.92 14.48
N SER A 23 -45.28 -0.30 13.98
CA SER A 23 -44.70 -1.48 14.62
C SER A 23 -43.18 -1.38 14.45
N ILE A 24 -42.48 -1.00 15.52
CA ILE A 24 -41.03 -1.14 15.58
C ILE A 24 -40.77 -2.65 15.74
N THR A 25 -40.57 -3.34 14.62
CA THR A 25 -39.97 -4.67 14.66
C THR A 25 -38.54 -4.48 15.14
N PHE A 26 -38.29 -4.75 16.42
CA PHE A 26 -36.92 -4.97 16.89
C PHE A 26 -36.38 -6.13 16.07
N TYR A 27 -35.51 -5.85 15.08
CA TYR A 27 -34.66 -6.87 14.51
C TYR A 27 -33.83 -7.42 15.67
N GLN A 28 -34.23 -8.59 16.20
CA GLN A 28 -33.33 -9.41 16.98
C GLN A 28 -32.09 -9.63 16.11
N ARG A 29 -30.97 -9.11 16.57
CA ARG A 29 -29.70 -9.14 15.86
C ARG A 29 -29.10 -10.55 15.97
N GLU A 30 -29.72 -11.53 15.34
CA GLU A 30 -29.08 -12.81 15.00
C GLU A 30 -28.12 -12.49 13.84
N TYR A 31 -26.82 -12.69 13.91
CA TYR A 31 -26.13 -13.84 14.45
C TYR A 31 -24.83 -13.44 15.19
N PRO A 32 -24.55 -13.97 16.39
CA PRO A 32 -23.24 -13.83 16.99
C PRO A 32 -22.17 -14.47 16.09
N MET A 33 -20.98 -13.86 16.03
CA MET A 33 -19.82 -14.50 15.42
C MET A 33 -19.62 -15.88 16.04
N LYS A 34 -19.15 -16.85 15.26
CA LYS A 34 -18.67 -18.12 15.83
C LYS A 34 -17.66 -17.81 16.93
N LYS A 35 -17.82 -18.45 18.09
CA LYS A 35 -16.86 -18.30 19.19
C LYS A 35 -15.51 -18.84 18.76
N PHE A 36 -14.45 -18.11 19.06
CA PHE A 36 -13.07 -18.51 18.84
C PHE A 36 -12.24 -18.22 20.08
N GLU A 37 -11.17 -18.97 20.26
CA GLU A 37 -10.17 -18.68 21.29
C GLU A 37 -9.27 -17.53 20.82
N TYR A 38 -8.91 -16.63 21.74
CA TYR A 38 -7.93 -15.58 21.46
C TYR A 38 -6.64 -15.89 22.19
N LEU A 39 -5.60 -16.21 21.42
CA LEU A 39 -4.33 -16.70 21.93
C LEU A 39 -3.26 -15.61 21.78
N LYS A 40 -2.45 -15.43 22.83
CA LYS A 40 -1.40 -14.39 22.89
C LYS A 40 -0.04 -15.03 23.18
N PRO A 41 0.56 -15.71 22.20
CA PRO A 41 1.94 -16.19 22.34
C PRO A 41 2.89 -15.04 22.65
N LYS A 42 3.93 -15.33 23.43
CA LYS A 42 4.98 -14.37 23.81
C LYS A 42 6.20 -14.46 22.90
N THR A 43 6.35 -15.56 22.18
CA THR A 43 7.48 -15.78 21.26
C THR A 43 6.98 -16.24 19.88
N LEU A 44 7.87 -16.16 18.89
CA LEU A 44 7.58 -16.62 17.54
C LEU A 44 7.37 -18.15 17.51
N GLU A 45 8.15 -18.89 18.30
CA GLU A 45 8.07 -20.35 18.42
C GLU A 45 6.72 -20.77 18.98
N GLU A 46 6.22 -20.10 20.01
CA GLU A 46 4.88 -20.33 20.55
C GLU A 46 3.79 -20.05 19.51
N ALA A 47 3.92 -18.96 18.75
CA ALA A 47 2.97 -18.62 17.70
C ALA A 47 2.94 -19.67 16.58
N LEU A 48 4.11 -20.15 16.15
CA LEU A 48 4.25 -21.21 15.16
C LEU A 48 3.72 -22.56 15.67
N ALA A 49 3.95 -22.90 16.93
CA ALA A 49 3.40 -24.10 17.55
C ALA A 49 1.87 -24.08 17.56
N LEU A 50 1.26 -22.94 17.94
CA LEU A 50 -0.19 -22.75 17.90
C LEU A 50 -0.73 -22.78 16.46
N LEU A 51 -0.03 -22.16 15.51
CA LEU A 51 -0.44 -22.17 14.10
C LEU A 51 -0.46 -23.61 13.55
N ASN A 52 0.54 -24.43 13.90
CA ASN A 52 0.58 -25.85 13.56
C ASN A 52 -0.52 -26.66 14.26
N GLN A 53 -0.73 -26.42 15.56
CA GLN A 53 -1.75 -27.12 16.35
C GLN A 53 -3.16 -26.90 15.77
N TYR A 54 -3.51 -25.67 15.42
CA TYR A 54 -4.84 -25.31 14.93
C TYR A 54 -4.98 -25.46 13.40
N GLY A 55 -3.88 -25.48 12.66
CA GLY A 55 -3.85 -25.68 11.20
C GLY A 55 -4.78 -24.70 10.47
N LYS A 56 -5.61 -25.23 9.56
CA LYS A 56 -6.59 -24.43 8.77
C LYS A 56 -7.65 -23.72 9.61
N LYS A 57 -7.78 -24.06 10.89
CA LYS A 57 -8.73 -23.43 11.81
C LYS A 57 -8.12 -22.26 12.58
N ALA A 58 -6.83 -22.01 12.40
CA ALA A 58 -6.17 -20.82 12.92
C ALA A 58 -6.41 -19.62 12.00
N SER A 59 -6.43 -18.43 12.58
CA SER A 59 -6.17 -17.19 11.87
C SER A 59 -5.19 -16.35 12.67
N LEU A 60 -4.21 -15.76 12.00
CA LEU A 60 -3.29 -14.82 12.62
C LEU A 60 -3.97 -13.45 12.73
N ILE A 61 -3.70 -12.73 13.81
CA ILE A 61 -4.10 -11.32 13.96
C ILE A 61 -2.90 -10.44 14.28
N ALA A 62 -2.65 -9.53 13.36
CA ALA A 62 -1.76 -8.39 13.53
C ALA A 62 -2.56 -7.16 14.02
N GLY A 63 -2.78 -6.18 13.15
CA GLY A 63 -3.59 -4.99 13.43
C GLY A 63 -5.10 -5.20 13.50
N GLY A 64 -5.61 -6.32 13.00
CA GLY A 64 -7.04 -6.66 13.05
C GLY A 64 -7.94 -5.93 12.06
N THR A 65 -7.41 -5.02 11.24
CA THR A 65 -8.20 -4.15 10.35
C THR A 65 -8.88 -4.87 9.19
N ASP A 66 -8.32 -6.02 8.77
CA ASP A 66 -8.90 -6.90 7.76
C ASP A 66 -9.51 -8.15 8.37
N VAL A 67 -8.74 -8.92 9.14
CA VAL A 67 -9.19 -10.23 9.68
C VAL A 67 -10.46 -10.12 10.54
N ILE A 68 -10.61 -9.09 11.38
CA ILE A 68 -11.83 -8.92 12.19
C ILE A 68 -13.03 -8.58 11.31
N VAL A 69 -12.83 -7.83 10.22
CA VAL A 69 -13.89 -7.53 9.25
C VAL A 69 -14.29 -8.80 8.51
N MET A 70 -13.32 -9.63 8.10
CA MET A 70 -13.58 -10.93 7.46
C MET A 70 -14.37 -11.87 8.38
N ILE A 71 -14.03 -11.94 9.67
CA ILE A 71 -14.76 -12.74 10.67
C ILE A 71 -16.20 -12.22 10.83
N LYS A 72 -16.38 -10.90 10.98
CA LYS A 72 -17.72 -10.29 11.07
C LYS A 72 -18.58 -10.53 9.83
N GLN A 73 -17.95 -10.62 8.66
CA GLN A 73 -18.59 -10.94 7.38
C GLN A 73 -18.71 -12.46 7.13
N ARG A 74 -18.29 -13.31 8.07
CA ARG A 74 -18.24 -14.78 7.94
C ARG A 74 -17.46 -15.29 6.71
N LYS A 75 -16.49 -14.51 6.24
CA LYS A 75 -15.55 -14.94 5.20
C LYS A 75 -14.48 -15.89 5.73
N THR A 76 -14.22 -15.81 7.03
CA THR A 76 -13.38 -16.75 7.78
C THR A 76 -14.03 -17.00 9.14
N GLU A 77 -13.94 -18.24 9.63
CA GLU A 77 -14.57 -18.68 10.88
C GLU A 77 -13.60 -19.54 11.71
N PRO A 78 -12.48 -18.94 12.18
CA PRO A 78 -11.44 -19.67 12.90
C PRO A 78 -11.95 -20.25 14.22
N ASP A 79 -11.31 -21.33 14.66
CA ASP A 79 -11.45 -21.83 16.04
C ASP A 79 -10.49 -21.07 16.98
N ALA A 80 -9.33 -20.62 16.45
CA ALA A 80 -8.34 -19.84 17.19
C ALA A 80 -7.84 -18.63 16.41
N LEU A 81 -7.80 -17.49 17.10
CA LEU A 81 -7.25 -16.24 16.63
C LEU A 81 -5.94 -15.96 17.38
N ILE A 82 -4.80 -16.12 16.71
CA ILE A 82 -3.47 -16.07 17.30
C ILE A 82 -2.88 -14.67 17.10
N SER A 83 -2.67 -13.95 18.18
CA SER A 83 -2.11 -12.60 18.16
C SER A 83 -0.60 -12.62 17.95
N LEU A 84 -0.12 -11.85 16.98
CA LEU A 84 1.31 -11.59 16.81
C LEU A 84 1.80 -10.37 17.62
N ARG A 85 0.90 -9.68 18.31
CA ARG A 85 1.22 -8.46 19.05
C ARG A 85 2.00 -8.77 20.32
N GLY A 86 3.15 -8.11 20.46
CA GLY A 86 4.03 -8.25 21.62
C GLY A 86 5.06 -9.37 21.49
N ILE A 87 5.09 -10.08 20.37
CA ILE A 87 6.23 -10.94 20.03
C ILE A 87 7.43 -10.04 19.74
N PRO A 88 8.58 -10.24 20.41
CA PRO A 88 9.77 -9.41 20.20
C PRO A 88 10.22 -9.37 18.73
N GLN A 89 10.90 -8.28 18.35
CA GLN A 89 11.51 -8.04 17.03
C GLN A 89 10.54 -7.82 15.86
N LEU A 90 9.30 -8.33 15.91
CA LEU A 90 8.35 -8.20 14.80
C LEU A 90 7.87 -6.76 14.56
N ASP A 91 8.03 -5.84 15.51
CA ASP A 91 7.58 -4.45 15.42
C ASP A 91 8.72 -3.42 15.28
N GLN A 92 9.93 -3.89 14.94
CA GLN A 92 11.12 -3.05 14.88
C GLN A 92 11.42 -2.55 13.47
N ILE A 93 11.96 -1.33 13.38
CA ILE A 93 12.58 -0.77 12.17
C ILE A 93 14.09 -0.71 12.44
N GLN A 94 14.90 -1.40 11.66
CA GLN A 94 16.35 -1.51 11.87
C GLN A 94 17.12 -1.11 10.62
N ASN A 95 18.33 -0.57 10.80
CA ASN A 95 19.24 -0.22 9.69
C ASN A 95 20.68 -0.60 10.05
N ASN A 96 20.95 -1.91 10.04
CA ASN A 96 22.26 -2.48 10.36
C ASN A 96 22.96 -2.97 9.08
N GLY A 97 23.00 -2.12 8.05
CA GLY A 97 23.56 -2.41 6.73
C GLY A 97 22.49 -2.54 5.63
N ALA A 98 21.40 -3.23 5.93
CA ALA A 98 20.16 -3.21 5.17
C ALA A 98 19.02 -2.69 6.05
N LEU A 99 18.07 -1.97 5.45
CA LEU A 99 16.89 -1.48 6.14
C LEU A 99 15.89 -2.61 6.26
N THR A 100 15.55 -3.01 7.48
CA THR A 100 14.56 -4.08 7.73
C THR A 100 13.39 -3.57 8.53
N LEU A 101 12.20 -4.07 8.18
CA LEU A 101 10.94 -3.81 8.86
C LEU A 101 10.37 -5.11 9.36
N GLY A 102 10.13 -5.22 10.67
CA GLY A 102 9.36 -6.32 11.19
C GLY A 102 7.92 -6.30 10.64
N SER A 103 7.31 -7.49 10.46
CA SER A 103 5.98 -7.62 9.86
C SER A 103 4.86 -6.94 10.65
N MET A 104 5.07 -6.71 11.95
CA MET A 104 4.17 -6.01 12.88
C MET A 104 4.43 -4.51 12.96
N VAL A 105 5.39 -3.96 12.20
CA VAL A 105 5.58 -2.51 12.10
C VAL A 105 4.28 -1.87 11.56
N THR A 106 3.73 -0.93 12.33
CA THR A 106 2.49 -0.24 11.95
C THR A 106 2.73 0.78 10.84
N HIS A 107 1.73 1.02 9.99
CA HIS A 107 1.83 2.08 9.00
C HIS A 107 2.05 3.46 9.63
N ARG A 108 1.60 3.69 10.87
CA ARG A 108 1.90 4.93 11.61
C ARG A 108 3.38 5.05 11.97
N ALA A 109 4.03 3.95 12.35
CA ALA A 109 5.47 3.95 12.61
C ALA A 109 6.27 4.27 11.34
N ILE A 110 5.84 3.71 10.20
CA ILE A 110 6.42 3.99 8.88
C ILE A 110 6.23 5.47 8.50
N GLU A 111 5.00 5.98 8.61
CA GLU A 111 4.63 7.38 8.31
C GLU A 111 5.47 8.39 9.11
N LYS A 112 5.76 8.06 10.38
CA LYS A 112 6.51 8.93 11.29
C LYS A 112 8.02 8.75 11.24
N SER A 113 8.53 7.74 10.55
CA SER A 113 9.96 7.43 10.54
C SER A 113 10.71 8.38 9.60
N PRO A 114 11.62 9.24 10.11
CA PRO A 114 12.45 10.09 9.25
C PRO A 114 13.36 9.26 8.34
N LEU A 115 13.77 8.07 8.82
CA LEU A 115 14.59 7.12 8.08
C LEU A 115 13.85 6.63 6.84
N ILE A 116 12.61 6.13 6.99
CA ILE A 116 11.80 5.67 5.86
C ILE A 116 11.49 6.83 4.92
N ARG A 117 11.13 8.01 5.46
CA ARG A 117 10.84 9.19 4.66
C ARG A 117 11.99 9.56 3.73
N ARG A 118 13.22 9.43 4.22
CA ARG A 118 14.43 9.72 3.45
C ARG A 118 14.78 8.60 2.46
N GLU A 119 14.70 7.35 2.88
CA GLU A 119 15.28 6.22 2.13
C GLU A 119 14.25 5.45 1.27
N CYS A 120 12.95 5.59 1.55
CA CYS A 120 11.88 4.81 0.92
C CYS A 120 10.66 5.70 0.60
N SER A 121 10.88 6.75 -0.18
CA SER A 121 9.89 7.81 -0.41
C SER A 121 8.60 7.34 -1.12
N ALA A 122 8.63 6.31 -1.98
CA ALA A 122 7.41 5.67 -2.50
C ALA A 122 6.57 4.99 -1.40
N LEU A 123 7.22 4.37 -0.40
CA LEU A 123 6.51 3.77 0.73
C LEU A 123 5.88 4.85 1.60
N THR A 124 6.57 5.98 1.80
CA THR A 124 6.03 7.16 2.49
C THR A 124 4.81 7.73 1.79
N ASP A 125 4.89 7.96 0.47
CA ASP A 125 3.76 8.43 -0.34
C ASP A 125 2.52 7.54 -0.14
N ALA A 126 2.71 6.22 -0.08
CA ALA A 126 1.61 5.28 0.12
C ALA A 126 0.99 5.37 1.53
N VAL A 127 1.82 5.39 2.58
CA VAL A 127 1.31 5.39 3.96
C VAL A 127 0.66 6.72 4.35
N ASP A 128 1.07 7.85 3.79
CA ASP A 128 0.48 9.16 4.10
C ASP A 128 -1.04 9.19 3.80
N VAL A 129 -1.45 8.52 2.73
CA VAL A 129 -2.86 8.44 2.27
C VAL A 129 -3.53 7.09 2.56
N LEU A 130 -2.86 6.18 3.28
CA LEU A 130 -3.40 4.88 3.62
C LEU A 130 -4.47 5.00 4.72
N GLY A 131 -5.70 4.63 4.39
CA GLY A 131 -6.82 4.59 5.33
C GLY A 131 -7.03 5.91 6.07
N SER A 132 -7.09 5.84 7.40
CA SER A 132 -7.04 6.99 8.30
C SER A 132 -5.96 6.78 9.34
N VAL A 133 -5.65 7.84 10.11
CA VAL A 133 -4.71 7.75 11.23
C VAL A 133 -5.08 6.63 12.21
N GLN A 134 -6.37 6.40 12.47
CA GLN A 134 -6.85 5.31 13.33
C GLN A 134 -6.48 3.94 12.77
N ILE A 135 -6.66 3.74 11.46
CA ILE A 135 -6.26 2.51 10.78
C ILE A 135 -4.73 2.37 10.83
N ARG A 136 -3.98 3.42 10.51
CA ARG A 136 -2.51 3.38 10.50
C ARG A 136 -1.89 3.09 11.86
N ASN A 137 -2.54 3.49 12.95
CA ASN A 137 -2.07 3.22 14.32
C ASN A 137 -2.08 1.73 14.68
N VAL A 138 -2.86 0.90 13.97
CA VAL A 138 -2.98 -0.54 14.28
C VAL A 138 -2.62 -1.43 13.10
N ALA A 139 -2.94 -1.05 11.87
CA ALA A 139 -2.63 -1.79 10.67
C ALA A 139 -1.11 -1.86 10.46
N THR A 140 -0.65 -3.07 10.18
CA THR A 140 0.77 -3.42 10.05
C THR A 140 1.13 -3.66 8.60
N ILE A 141 2.37 -3.36 8.21
CA ILE A 141 2.84 -3.58 6.85
C ILE A 141 2.76 -5.05 6.43
N GLY A 142 3.11 -5.99 7.31
CA GLY A 142 2.98 -7.42 7.04
C GLY A 142 1.52 -7.83 6.84
N GLY A 143 0.62 -7.40 7.74
CA GLY A 143 -0.82 -7.63 7.57
C GLY A 143 -1.37 -7.09 6.24
N ASN A 144 -0.88 -5.94 5.75
CA ASN A 144 -1.32 -5.36 4.49
C ASN A 144 -0.99 -6.26 3.29
N ILE A 145 0.25 -6.75 3.20
CA ILE A 145 0.69 -7.61 2.09
C ILE A 145 0.21 -9.06 2.25
N CYS A 146 0.15 -9.61 3.46
CA CYS A 146 -0.34 -10.98 3.69
C CYS A 146 -1.84 -11.13 3.40
N THR A 147 -2.61 -10.03 3.49
CA THR A 147 -4.01 -10.03 3.04
C THR A 147 -4.11 -10.15 1.52
N ALA A 148 -3.05 -9.78 0.78
CA ALA A 148 -2.97 -9.83 -0.68
C ALA A 148 -4.18 -9.22 -1.40
N ALA A 149 -4.78 -8.17 -0.81
CA ALA A 149 -5.81 -7.42 -1.48
C ALA A 149 -5.20 -6.76 -2.73
N PRO A 150 -5.83 -6.86 -3.93
CA PRO A 150 -5.33 -6.18 -5.13
C PRO A 150 -5.20 -4.65 -4.97
N SER A 151 -5.88 -4.10 -3.96
CA SER A 151 -5.90 -2.69 -3.57
C SER A 151 -5.00 -2.35 -2.38
N ALA A 152 -4.06 -3.22 -2.02
CA ALA A 152 -3.09 -2.98 -0.95
C ALA A 152 -2.15 -1.82 -1.32
N ASP A 153 -2.27 -0.70 -0.60
CA ASP A 153 -1.56 0.54 -0.91
C ASP A 153 -0.03 0.39 -0.86
N THR A 154 0.52 -0.45 0.03
CA THR A 154 1.99 -0.62 0.14
C THR A 154 2.56 -1.68 -0.78
N ALA A 155 1.74 -2.47 -1.49
CA ALA A 155 2.25 -3.55 -2.32
C ALA A 155 3.07 -3.05 -3.53
N ALA A 156 2.57 -2.06 -4.27
CA ALA A 156 3.30 -1.47 -5.41
C ALA A 156 4.61 -0.77 -4.98
N PRO A 157 4.64 0.06 -3.91
CA PRO A 157 5.90 0.57 -3.35
C PRO A 157 6.90 -0.52 -2.98
N LEU A 158 6.46 -1.61 -2.35
CA LEU A 158 7.36 -2.71 -1.98
C LEU A 158 7.90 -3.46 -3.20
N LEU A 159 7.11 -3.58 -4.28
CA LEU A 159 7.56 -4.16 -5.54
C LEU A 159 8.67 -3.34 -6.21
N VAL A 160 8.57 -2.01 -6.24
CA VAL A 160 9.65 -1.18 -6.83
C VAL A 160 10.89 -1.10 -5.93
N LEU A 161 10.71 -1.26 -4.61
CA LEU A 161 11.82 -1.37 -3.66
C LEU A 161 12.52 -2.73 -3.72
N ASP A 162 11.96 -3.71 -4.44
CA ASP A 162 12.52 -5.05 -4.64
C ASP A 162 12.81 -5.76 -3.31
N VAL A 163 11.84 -5.69 -2.40
CA VAL A 163 12.02 -6.21 -1.04
C VAL A 163 12.06 -7.74 -1.00
N GLU A 164 12.80 -8.25 -0.04
CA GLU A 164 12.83 -9.67 0.29
C GLU A 164 12.03 -9.92 1.57
N LEU A 165 11.22 -10.98 1.56
CA LEU A 165 10.31 -11.31 2.65
C LEU A 165 10.83 -12.54 3.41
N ARG A 166 11.20 -12.36 4.68
CA ARG A 166 11.61 -13.46 5.56
C ARG A 166 10.38 -14.13 6.16
N VAL A 167 10.30 -15.44 5.99
CA VAL A 167 9.17 -16.25 6.43
C VAL A 167 9.69 -17.39 7.29
N ASN A 168 9.09 -17.55 8.47
CA ASN A 168 9.47 -18.59 9.43
C ASN A 168 8.34 -19.62 9.55
N ALA A 169 8.74 -20.89 9.64
CA ALA A 169 7.94 -22.02 10.09
C ALA A 169 8.62 -22.64 11.34
N ALA A 170 7.99 -23.63 11.98
CA ALA A 170 8.47 -24.19 13.26
C ALA A 170 9.96 -24.65 13.25
N HIS A 171 10.43 -25.18 12.11
CA HIS A 171 11.78 -25.73 11.98
C HIS A 171 12.51 -25.28 10.70
N SER A 172 11.99 -24.25 10.03
CA SER A 172 12.60 -23.75 8.80
C SER A 172 12.36 -22.27 8.62
N GLU A 173 13.27 -21.64 7.90
CA GLU A 173 13.15 -20.27 7.48
C GLU A 173 13.43 -20.20 5.97
N ARG A 174 12.72 -19.31 5.27
CA ARG A 174 13.01 -19.03 3.87
C ARG A 174 12.76 -17.56 3.55
N THR A 175 13.40 -17.11 2.48
CA THR A 175 13.20 -15.78 1.90
C THR A 175 12.39 -15.90 0.62
N ILE A 176 11.43 -15.01 0.44
CA ILE A 176 10.60 -14.93 -0.77
C ILE A 176 10.76 -13.53 -1.38
N PRO A 177 11.20 -13.42 -2.64
CA PRO A 177 11.16 -12.15 -3.36
C PRO A 177 9.72 -11.62 -3.46
N ILE A 178 9.51 -10.33 -3.25
CA ILE A 178 8.16 -9.73 -3.29
C ILE A 178 7.43 -9.97 -4.61
N ASP A 179 8.16 -10.07 -5.74
CA ASP A 179 7.59 -10.33 -7.06
C ASP A 179 7.08 -11.77 -7.25
N GLN A 180 7.40 -12.67 -6.32
CA GLN A 180 6.91 -14.05 -6.24
C GLN A 180 5.92 -14.26 -5.09
N PHE A 181 5.64 -13.22 -4.30
CA PHE A 181 4.83 -13.36 -3.09
C PHE A 181 3.33 -13.40 -3.36
N PHE A 182 2.83 -12.62 -4.31
CA PHE A 182 1.40 -12.54 -4.63
C PHE A 182 1.04 -13.56 -5.72
N THR A 183 0.27 -14.58 -5.36
CA THR A 183 -0.11 -15.67 -6.29
C THR A 183 -1.51 -15.50 -6.86
N GLY A 184 -2.36 -14.69 -6.21
CA GLY A 184 -3.72 -14.40 -6.65
C GLY A 184 -4.41 -13.35 -5.77
N PRO A 185 -5.64 -12.91 -6.12
CA PRO A 185 -6.41 -11.99 -5.29
C PRO A 185 -6.72 -12.60 -3.91
N GLY A 186 -6.12 -12.06 -2.84
CA GLY A 186 -6.25 -12.61 -1.50
C GLY A 186 -5.38 -13.84 -1.22
N GLU A 187 -4.45 -14.17 -2.13
CA GLU A 187 -3.59 -15.35 -2.06
C GLU A 187 -2.12 -14.96 -2.10
N THR A 188 -1.32 -15.64 -1.29
CA THR A 188 0.13 -15.44 -1.21
C THR A 188 0.88 -16.77 -1.35
N ALA A 189 2.20 -16.70 -1.51
CA ALA A 189 3.10 -17.84 -1.49
C ALA A 189 3.35 -18.43 -0.08
N LEU A 190 2.72 -17.87 0.98
CA LEU A 190 2.81 -18.39 2.34
C LEU A 190 2.11 -19.75 2.44
N LYS A 191 2.75 -20.68 3.13
CA LYS A 191 2.14 -21.93 3.57
C LYS A 191 1.32 -21.72 4.84
N GLN A 192 0.48 -22.70 5.17
CA GLN A 192 -0.43 -22.62 6.32
C GLN A 192 0.29 -22.50 7.67
N ASP A 193 1.50 -23.05 7.77
CA ASP A 193 2.34 -23.12 8.96
C ASP A 193 3.41 -22.03 9.03
N GLU A 194 3.34 -21.05 8.12
CA GLU A 194 4.33 -19.99 7.95
C GLU A 194 3.84 -18.63 8.48
N ILE A 195 4.77 -17.86 9.03
CA ILE A 195 4.57 -16.48 9.48
C ILE A 195 5.59 -15.58 8.77
N LEU A 196 5.12 -14.52 8.12
CA LEU A 196 5.97 -13.43 7.66
C LEU A 196 6.51 -12.67 8.88
N THR A 197 7.83 -12.57 9.01
CA THR A 197 8.49 -11.97 10.19
C THR A 197 9.19 -10.66 9.86
N GLU A 198 9.82 -10.56 8.70
CA GLU A 198 10.63 -9.41 8.30
C GLU A 198 10.48 -9.09 6.81
N ILE A 199 10.56 -7.79 6.50
CA ILE A 199 10.65 -7.22 5.15
C ILE A 199 12.00 -6.55 5.07
N SER A 200 12.90 -7.10 4.25
CA SER A 200 14.24 -6.58 4.02
C SER A 200 14.23 -5.71 2.75
N ILE A 201 14.68 -4.47 2.89
CA ILE A 201 14.75 -3.50 1.80
C ILE A 201 16.22 -3.40 1.35
N PRO A 202 16.54 -3.82 0.11
CA PRO A 202 17.91 -3.75 -0.38
C PRO A 202 18.35 -2.29 -0.51
N LYS A 203 19.65 -2.05 -0.34
CA LYS A 203 20.22 -0.71 -0.55
C LYS A 203 20.09 -0.35 -2.05
N PRO A 204 19.45 0.77 -2.40
CA PRO A 204 19.33 1.16 -3.80
C PRO A 204 20.69 1.58 -4.39
N LEU A 205 20.77 1.64 -5.72
CA LEU A 205 21.89 2.26 -6.41
C LEU A 205 22.06 3.73 -5.95
N PRO A 206 23.26 4.32 -6.09
CA PRO A 206 23.41 5.76 -5.95
C PRO A 206 22.42 6.53 -6.83
N ASN A 207 22.05 7.74 -6.40
CA ASN A 207 21.19 8.65 -7.18
C ASN A 207 19.83 8.03 -7.50
N THR A 208 19.23 7.37 -6.50
CA THR A 208 17.94 6.70 -6.62
C THR A 208 16.84 7.49 -5.93
N GLY A 209 15.75 7.72 -6.65
CA GLY A 209 14.50 8.24 -6.11
C GLY A 209 13.37 7.28 -6.40
N SER A 210 12.32 7.32 -5.58
CA SER A 210 11.12 6.52 -5.79
C SER A 210 9.88 7.36 -5.52
N ALA A 211 8.76 7.07 -6.15
CA ALA A 211 7.50 7.76 -5.91
C ALA A 211 6.31 6.82 -6.05
N TYR A 212 5.22 7.14 -5.36
CA TYR A 212 3.95 6.45 -5.50
C TYR A 212 2.79 7.44 -5.60
N TRP A 213 1.79 7.06 -6.39
CA TRP A 213 0.52 7.77 -6.47
C TRP A 213 -0.65 6.82 -6.28
N LYS A 214 -1.54 7.20 -5.37
CA LYS A 214 -2.83 6.57 -5.16
C LYS A 214 -3.92 7.38 -5.86
N LEU A 215 -4.38 6.91 -7.01
CA LEU A 215 -5.56 7.49 -7.66
C LEU A 215 -6.81 7.05 -6.88
N GLN A 216 -7.55 8.01 -6.31
CA GLN A 216 -8.68 7.78 -5.42
C GLN A 216 -9.76 8.86 -5.61
N ARG A 217 -11.01 8.58 -5.21
CA ARG A 217 -12.13 9.54 -5.37
C ARG A 217 -12.18 10.57 -4.26
N ARG A 218 -11.62 10.24 -3.09
CA ARG A 218 -11.53 11.10 -1.91
C ARG A 218 -10.13 11.01 -1.32
N GLN A 219 -9.67 12.08 -0.68
CA GLN A 219 -8.28 12.21 -0.20
C GLN A 219 -7.90 11.22 0.92
N ALA A 220 -8.86 10.64 1.62
CA ALA A 220 -8.63 9.67 2.69
C ALA A 220 -9.73 8.61 2.75
N LEU A 221 -9.46 7.48 3.42
CA LEU A 221 -10.41 6.38 3.63
C LEU A 221 -10.95 5.70 2.35
N ASP A 222 -10.37 5.92 1.16
CA ASP A 222 -10.77 5.20 -0.06
C ASP A 222 -9.82 4.04 -0.38
N LEU A 223 -10.34 3.05 -1.10
CA LEU A 223 -9.48 2.08 -1.78
C LEU A 223 -9.08 2.66 -3.15
N PRO A 224 -7.84 2.41 -3.61
CA PRO A 224 -7.37 2.93 -4.89
C PRO A 224 -8.27 2.52 -6.06
N ILE A 225 -8.49 3.47 -6.97
CA ILE A 225 -8.89 3.17 -8.35
C ILE A 225 -7.70 2.49 -9.05
N LEU A 226 -6.51 3.05 -8.85
CA LEU A 226 -5.22 2.63 -9.39
C LEU A 226 -4.11 3.07 -8.42
N GLY A 227 -3.09 2.25 -8.24
CA GLY A 227 -1.84 2.63 -7.58
C GLY A 227 -0.69 2.53 -8.57
N VAL A 228 0.18 3.53 -8.66
CA VAL A 228 1.37 3.48 -9.53
C VAL A 228 2.59 3.86 -8.70
N ALA A 229 3.58 2.99 -8.67
CA ALA A 229 4.89 3.25 -8.08
C ALA A 229 5.97 3.25 -9.17
N ALA A 230 6.96 4.12 -9.03
CA ALA A 230 8.19 4.06 -9.81
C ALA A 230 9.41 4.20 -8.90
N LEU A 231 10.51 3.59 -9.28
CA LEU A 231 11.84 3.84 -8.75
C LEU A 231 12.77 4.09 -9.93
N VAL A 232 13.61 5.11 -9.84
CA VAL A 232 14.56 5.49 -10.89
C VAL A 232 15.92 5.77 -10.26
N SER A 233 16.97 5.21 -10.84
CA SER A 233 18.37 5.52 -10.55
C SER A 233 19.00 6.22 -11.74
N LEU A 234 19.60 7.38 -11.50
CA LEU A 234 20.28 8.18 -12.53
C LEU A 234 21.78 7.94 -12.53
N ASP A 235 22.41 8.19 -13.68
CA ASP A 235 23.86 8.11 -13.80
C ASP A 235 24.58 9.17 -12.97
N LYS A 236 24.02 10.38 -12.87
CA LYS A 236 24.46 11.52 -12.05
C LYS A 236 23.31 12.10 -11.21
N ALA A 237 23.65 12.70 -10.06
CA ALA A 237 22.68 13.29 -9.12
C ALA A 237 22.43 14.79 -9.34
N THR A 238 23.34 15.45 -10.05
CA THR A 238 23.34 16.90 -10.20
C THR A 238 23.25 17.22 -11.67
N VAL A 239 22.29 18.06 -12.01
CA VAL A 239 22.25 18.80 -13.27
C VAL A 239 23.05 20.10 -13.04
N ALA A 240 23.86 20.55 -14.00
CA ALA A 240 24.49 21.86 -13.87
C ALA A 240 23.37 22.89 -13.74
N CYS A 241 23.28 23.61 -12.61
CA CYS A 241 22.25 24.64 -12.45
C CYS A 241 22.62 25.80 -13.39
N THR A 242 22.13 25.74 -14.62
CA THR A 242 21.83 26.93 -15.39
C THR A 242 20.61 27.57 -14.72
N ASP A 243 20.57 28.89 -14.63
CA ASP A 243 19.70 29.69 -13.74
C ASP A 243 18.16 29.40 -13.79
N HIS A 244 17.71 28.48 -14.65
CA HIS A 244 16.31 28.05 -14.83
C HIS A 244 15.86 26.89 -13.93
N LEU A 245 16.77 26.14 -13.31
CA LEU A 245 16.43 24.95 -12.50
C LEU A 245 16.39 25.20 -11.00
N CYS A 246 16.92 26.34 -10.53
CA CYS A 246 17.01 26.66 -9.12
C CYS A 246 15.73 27.39 -8.58
N GLY A 247 14.69 27.55 -9.42
CA GLY A 247 13.37 28.10 -9.04
C GLY A 247 12.25 27.05 -8.97
N ALA A 248 11.04 27.49 -8.60
CA ALA A 248 9.80 26.69 -8.64
C ALA A 248 9.37 26.42 -10.10
N SER A 249 10.21 25.70 -10.84
CA SER A 249 10.03 25.52 -12.27
C SER A 249 8.96 24.45 -12.54
N PRO A 250 8.11 24.65 -13.56
CA PRO A 250 7.10 23.67 -13.97
C PRO A 250 7.74 22.37 -14.44
N ILE A 251 6.94 21.30 -14.50
CA ILE A 251 7.33 19.96 -14.97
C ILE A 251 8.10 19.99 -16.30
N SER A 252 7.77 20.91 -17.21
CA SER A 252 8.45 21.10 -18.48
C SER A 252 9.93 21.47 -18.33
N ALA A 253 10.31 22.22 -17.30
CA ALA A 253 11.71 22.58 -17.06
C ALA A 253 12.55 21.37 -16.64
N ILE A 254 11.94 20.40 -15.96
CA ILE A 254 12.60 19.15 -15.57
C ILE A 254 12.91 18.31 -16.81
N LEU A 255 11.98 18.22 -17.77
CA LEU A 255 12.20 17.49 -19.02
C LEU A 255 13.30 18.12 -19.87
N HIS A 256 13.27 19.45 -20.03
CA HIS A 256 14.34 20.16 -20.76
C HIS A 256 15.72 19.93 -20.13
N ALA A 257 15.79 19.96 -18.80
CA ALA A 257 17.04 19.67 -18.09
C ALA A 257 17.55 18.25 -18.37
N PHE A 258 16.66 17.26 -18.49
CA PHE A 258 17.05 15.89 -18.78
C PHE A 258 17.64 15.74 -20.19
N GLU A 259 17.04 16.43 -21.16
CA GLU A 259 17.46 16.39 -22.56
C GLU A 259 18.80 17.09 -22.80
N GLU A 260 18.99 18.27 -22.19
CA GLU A 260 20.22 19.07 -22.28
C GLU A 260 21.41 18.36 -21.61
N GLU A 261 21.20 17.76 -20.44
CA GLU A 261 22.25 17.10 -19.67
C GLU A 261 22.53 15.66 -20.09
N GLU A 262 21.73 15.12 -21.01
CA GLU A 262 21.85 13.75 -21.48
C GLU A 262 21.79 12.70 -20.37
N LEU A 263 20.87 12.86 -19.40
CA LEU A 263 20.75 11.95 -18.27
C LEU A 263 20.42 10.53 -18.71
N ILE A 264 21.12 9.55 -18.12
CA ILE A 264 20.93 8.13 -18.40
C ILE A 264 20.23 7.48 -17.22
N CYS A 265 19.16 6.74 -17.51
CA CYS A 265 18.49 5.90 -16.51
C CYS A 265 19.29 4.63 -16.28
N LYS A 266 20.00 4.50 -15.16
CA LYS A 266 20.73 3.27 -14.80
C LYS A 266 19.79 2.14 -14.41
N GLU A 267 18.73 2.48 -13.68
CA GLU A 267 17.72 1.53 -13.24
C GLU A 267 16.36 2.20 -13.23
N ILE A 268 15.34 1.45 -13.65
CA ILE A 268 13.93 1.80 -13.47
C ILE A 268 13.16 0.56 -13.02
N ARG A 269 12.22 0.77 -12.11
CA ARG A 269 11.21 -0.23 -11.71
C ARG A 269 9.85 0.44 -11.70
N ILE A 270 8.84 -0.21 -12.26
CA ILE A 270 7.47 0.31 -12.37
C ILE A 270 6.52 -0.74 -11.84
N ALA A 271 5.78 -0.42 -10.78
CA ALA A 271 4.78 -1.31 -10.22
C ALA A 271 3.38 -0.71 -10.26
N LEU A 272 2.39 -1.57 -10.54
CA LEU A 272 1.00 -1.20 -10.73
C LEU A 272 0.11 -1.98 -9.74
N GLY A 273 -0.65 -1.25 -8.92
CA GLY A 273 -1.69 -1.77 -8.02
C GLY A 273 -3.08 -1.55 -8.60
N VAL A 274 -4.02 -2.47 -8.37
CA VAL A 274 -5.38 -2.46 -8.98
C VAL A 274 -5.36 -2.45 -10.52
N ALA A 275 -4.26 -2.90 -11.12
CA ALA A 275 -4.07 -2.93 -12.58
C ALA A 275 -4.03 -4.36 -13.15
N ALA A 276 -4.13 -5.38 -12.31
CA ALA A 276 -4.15 -6.81 -12.64
C ALA A 276 -4.76 -7.58 -11.44
N PRO A 277 -4.95 -8.92 -11.52
CA PRO A 277 -5.43 -9.72 -10.38
C PRO A 277 -4.55 -9.59 -9.13
N THR A 278 -3.24 -9.42 -9.31
CA THR A 278 -2.26 -9.11 -8.26
C THR A 278 -1.53 -7.80 -8.61
N PRO A 279 -0.84 -7.17 -7.64
CA PRO A 279 0.12 -6.12 -7.95
C PRO A 279 1.23 -6.66 -8.86
N ILE A 280 1.60 -5.94 -9.92
CA ILE A 280 2.58 -6.39 -10.92
C ILE A 280 3.69 -5.38 -11.14
N ARG A 281 4.86 -5.86 -11.59
CA ARG A 281 5.87 -5.03 -12.24
C ARG A 281 5.67 -5.02 -13.75
N ALA A 282 5.74 -3.83 -14.36
CA ALA A 282 5.70 -3.65 -15.82
C ALA A 282 7.12 -3.84 -16.39
N LYS A 283 7.59 -5.09 -16.42
CA LYS A 283 9.00 -5.42 -16.73
C LYS A 283 9.37 -5.03 -18.17
N LYS A 284 8.46 -5.16 -19.13
CA LYS A 284 8.74 -4.72 -20.52
C LYS A 284 8.92 -3.21 -20.59
N ALA A 285 8.08 -2.45 -19.89
CA ALA A 285 8.21 -1.01 -19.80
C ALA A 285 9.53 -0.58 -19.13
N GLU A 286 9.97 -1.29 -18.09
CA GLU A 286 11.25 -1.04 -17.43
C GLU A 286 12.44 -1.24 -18.38
N ASP A 287 12.42 -2.33 -19.17
CA ASP A 287 13.51 -2.66 -20.10
C ASP A 287 13.66 -1.62 -21.22
N LEU A 288 12.60 -0.88 -21.57
CA LEU A 288 12.64 0.18 -22.57
C LEU A 288 13.47 1.40 -22.17
N LEU A 289 13.57 1.73 -20.88
CA LEU A 289 14.29 2.92 -20.40
C LEU A 289 15.64 2.58 -19.76
N ARG A 290 15.82 1.35 -19.24
CA ARG A 290 17.06 0.95 -18.59
C ARG A 290 18.27 1.11 -19.52
N GLY A 291 19.27 1.82 -19.04
CA GLY A 291 20.52 2.11 -19.75
C GLY A 291 20.41 3.15 -20.86
N ARG A 292 19.26 3.82 -21.03
CA ARG A 292 19.03 4.78 -22.11
C ARG A 292 18.97 6.23 -21.63
N LYS A 293 19.24 7.16 -22.55
CA LYS A 293 19.02 8.59 -22.36
C LYS A 293 17.52 8.84 -22.16
N ILE A 294 17.19 9.63 -21.14
CA ILE A 294 15.81 10.01 -20.83
C ILE A 294 15.36 11.09 -21.82
N SER A 295 14.20 10.91 -22.44
CA SER A 295 13.50 11.92 -23.22
C SER A 295 11.99 11.83 -22.96
N ASP A 296 11.25 12.88 -23.31
CA ASP A 296 9.81 12.89 -23.11
C ASP A 296 9.09 11.80 -23.91
N GLU A 297 9.49 11.61 -25.18
CA GLU A 297 8.92 10.59 -26.07
C GLU A 297 9.18 9.18 -25.55
N LEU A 298 10.37 8.93 -24.99
CA LEU A 298 10.69 7.63 -24.42
C LEU A 298 9.85 7.36 -23.16
N LEU A 299 9.61 8.37 -22.33
CA LEU A 299 8.74 8.21 -21.16
C LEU A 299 7.29 7.93 -21.56
N GLU A 300 6.82 8.48 -22.68
CA GLU A 300 5.51 8.15 -23.25
C GLU A 300 5.44 6.70 -23.75
N GLU A 301 6.48 6.24 -24.45
CA GLU A 301 6.58 4.85 -24.93
C GLU A 301 6.60 3.85 -23.76
N VAL A 302 7.37 4.16 -22.71
CA VAL A 302 7.42 3.37 -21.46
C VAL A 302 6.03 3.30 -20.83
N ALA A 303 5.34 4.43 -20.74
CA ALA A 303 4.03 4.49 -20.11
C ALA A 303 2.93 3.78 -20.93
N GLU A 304 2.99 3.84 -22.27
CA GLU A 304 2.14 3.05 -23.16
C GLU A 304 2.38 1.56 -22.95
N THR A 305 3.65 1.14 -22.91
CA THR A 305 4.02 -0.27 -22.71
C THR A 305 3.52 -0.78 -21.36
N ALA A 306 3.65 0.02 -20.29
CA ALA A 306 3.12 -0.33 -18.97
C ALA A 306 1.58 -0.49 -18.98
N ALA A 307 0.87 0.34 -19.76
CA ALA A 307 -0.57 0.22 -19.92
C ALA A 307 -1.00 -1.04 -20.69
N GLN A 308 -0.16 -1.51 -21.63
CA GLN A 308 -0.37 -2.75 -22.37
C GLN A 308 -0.10 -4.00 -21.52
N GLU A 309 0.85 -3.95 -20.59
CA GLU A 309 1.12 -5.04 -19.65
C GLU A 309 -0.01 -5.19 -18.59
N ALA A 310 -0.76 -4.12 -18.35
CA ALA A 310 -1.84 -4.11 -17.38
C ALA A 310 -3.07 -4.90 -17.83
N GLN A 311 -3.72 -5.56 -16.87
CA GLN A 311 -4.94 -6.36 -17.04
C GLN A 311 -6.06 -5.89 -16.10
N PRO A 312 -6.44 -4.59 -16.13
CA PRO A 312 -7.49 -4.09 -15.24
C PRO A 312 -8.86 -4.67 -15.62
N ARG A 313 -9.70 -4.86 -14.62
CA ARG A 313 -11.11 -5.29 -14.75
C ARG A 313 -12.08 -4.17 -14.40
N ASP A 314 -13.30 -4.19 -14.90
CA ASP A 314 -14.31 -3.23 -14.47
C ASP A 314 -14.67 -3.41 -12.99
N SER A 315 -14.97 -2.29 -12.33
CA SER A 315 -15.56 -2.29 -10.99
C SER A 315 -16.31 -1.00 -10.71
N ILE A 316 -17.04 -0.98 -9.60
CA ILE A 316 -17.72 0.21 -9.07
C ILE A 316 -16.80 1.42 -8.84
N ARG A 317 -15.47 1.22 -8.80
CA ARG A 317 -14.49 2.30 -8.61
C ARG A 317 -14.00 2.91 -9.93
N GLY A 318 -14.19 2.21 -11.04
CA GLY A 318 -13.71 2.64 -12.35
C GLY A 318 -13.66 1.47 -13.33
N GLU A 319 -13.82 1.81 -14.59
CA GLU A 319 -13.75 0.87 -15.71
C GLU A 319 -12.31 0.57 -16.10
N ALA A 320 -12.09 -0.54 -16.78
CA ALA A 320 -10.79 -1.02 -17.18
C ALA A 320 -10.09 -0.06 -18.15
N TRP A 321 -10.83 0.53 -19.10
CA TRP A 321 -10.28 1.52 -20.04
C TRP A 321 -9.72 2.73 -19.30
N TYR A 322 -10.46 3.25 -18.31
CA TYR A 322 -10.04 4.42 -17.55
C TYR A 322 -8.76 4.15 -16.76
N ARG A 323 -8.63 2.94 -16.18
CA ARG A 323 -7.37 2.55 -15.53
C ARG A 323 -6.21 2.49 -16.52
N ARG A 324 -6.40 1.94 -17.73
CA ARG A 324 -5.34 1.90 -18.75
C ARG A 324 -4.89 3.30 -19.16
N ASP A 325 -5.83 4.21 -19.41
CA ASP A 325 -5.50 5.60 -19.72
C ASP A 325 -4.77 6.27 -18.57
N MET A 326 -5.17 5.98 -17.33
CA MET A 326 -4.51 6.55 -16.17
C MET A 326 -3.12 5.96 -15.89
N ILE A 327 -2.85 4.73 -16.31
CA ILE A 327 -1.50 4.15 -16.26
C ILE A 327 -0.56 4.95 -17.17
N ARG A 328 -0.96 5.28 -18.40
CA ARG A 328 -0.16 6.11 -19.33
C ARG A 328 0.27 7.43 -18.71
N VAL A 329 -0.66 8.10 -18.01
CA VAL A 329 -0.39 9.39 -17.37
C VAL A 329 0.48 9.21 -16.13
N LEU A 330 0.10 8.29 -15.24
CA LEU A 330 0.71 8.19 -13.91
C LEU A 330 2.08 7.53 -13.93
N VAL A 331 2.36 6.61 -14.86
CA VAL A 331 3.70 6.01 -14.99
C VAL A 331 4.72 7.08 -15.36
N LYS A 332 4.45 7.88 -16.40
CA LYS A 332 5.30 9.02 -16.79
C LYS A 332 5.50 9.97 -15.60
N ARG A 333 4.42 10.40 -14.93
CA ARG A 333 4.51 11.29 -13.77
C ARG A 333 5.30 10.71 -12.60
N MET A 334 5.15 9.42 -12.29
CA MET A 334 5.87 8.81 -11.17
C MET A 334 7.35 8.59 -11.49
N ALA A 335 7.70 8.27 -12.74
CA ALA A 335 9.09 8.23 -13.18
C ALA A 335 9.74 9.62 -13.04
N MET A 336 9.07 10.66 -13.54
CA MET A 336 9.56 12.06 -13.44
C MET A 336 9.67 12.53 -11.99
N LYS A 337 8.66 12.26 -11.15
CA LYS A 337 8.71 12.57 -9.73
C LYS A 337 9.86 11.83 -9.05
N SER A 338 10.10 10.56 -9.39
CA SER A 338 11.24 9.80 -8.86
C SER A 338 12.58 10.45 -9.22
N MET A 339 12.73 10.92 -10.46
CA MET A 339 13.92 11.65 -10.92
C MET A 339 14.07 13.01 -10.21
N GLU A 340 12.98 13.77 -10.03
CA GLU A 340 13.01 15.03 -9.27
C GLU A 340 13.56 14.81 -7.85
N ARG A 341 13.16 13.71 -7.19
CA ARG A 341 13.66 13.35 -5.86
C ARG A 341 15.15 13.03 -5.81
N VAL A 342 15.74 12.64 -6.94
CA VAL A 342 17.21 12.48 -7.08
C VAL A 342 17.88 13.84 -7.18
N LEU A 343 17.34 14.73 -8.01
CA LEU A 343 17.93 16.05 -8.28
C LEU A 343 17.73 17.06 -7.15
N ARG A 344 16.65 16.90 -6.36
CA ARG A 344 16.26 17.80 -5.27
C ARG A 344 15.93 17.01 -3.99
N PRO A 345 16.94 16.38 -3.36
CA PRO A 345 16.73 15.53 -2.18
C PRO A 345 16.24 16.30 -0.94
N GLU A 346 16.48 17.61 -0.88
CA GLU A 346 16.04 18.47 0.23
C GLU A 346 14.51 18.66 0.23
N GLU A 347 13.88 18.73 -0.95
CA GLU A 347 12.42 18.92 -1.12
C GLU A 347 11.64 17.62 -0.89
N THR A 348 12.28 16.46 -0.98
CA THR A 348 11.67 15.14 -0.72
C THR A 348 11.10 14.99 0.69
N VAL A 349 11.65 15.73 1.67
CA VAL A 349 11.29 15.61 3.08
C VAL A 349 9.96 16.34 3.39
N PHE A 350 9.56 17.30 2.55
CA PHE A 350 8.39 18.15 2.75
C PHE A 350 7.54 18.28 1.46
N PRO A 351 6.51 17.45 1.26
CA PRO A 351 5.73 17.48 0.04
C PRO A 351 4.72 18.64 0.08
N VAL A 352 5.02 19.75 -0.60
CA VAL A 352 4.00 20.72 -1.02
C VAL A 352 4.28 21.16 -2.46
N ARG A 353 4.22 20.21 -3.40
CA ARG A 353 3.90 20.53 -4.80
C ARG A 353 2.72 19.67 -5.23
N LEU A 354 1.71 20.33 -5.77
CA LEU A 354 0.53 19.71 -6.36
C LEU A 354 0.98 19.08 -7.69
N TRP A 355 1.09 17.76 -7.72
CA TRP A 355 1.30 16.92 -8.91
C TRP A 355 -0.03 16.43 -9.48
#